data_AF-A0AAU5TZ75-F1
#
_entry.id   AF-A0AAU5TZ75-F1
#
_cell.length_a   1.000
_cell.length_b   1.000
_cell.length_c   1.000
_cell.angle_alpha   90.00
_cell.angle_beta   90.00
_cell.angle_gamma   90.00
#
_symmetry.space_group_name_H-M   'P 1'
#
loop_
_entity.id
_entity.type
_entity.pdbx_description
1 polymer ?
#
loop_
_entity_poly.entity_id
_entity_poly.type
_entity_poly.pdbx_seq_one_letter_code
_entity_poly.pdbx_strand_id
1 'polypeptide(L)'
;MSRYRDVQTAVRVEKLRIWFAWLAGTIIILIAVRAVRNIDVVNTVVEILGVIAFALLSITAVRMINALNRRAAAERRAVLGDDM
;
A
#
# COMPACT_ATOMS: atom_id res chain seq x y z
N MET A 1 8.00 -23.26 -15.64
CA MET A 1 6.76 -22.48 -15.83
C MET A 1 5.83 -22.44 -14.61
N SER A 2 5.47 -23.55 -13.95
CA SER A 2 4.52 -23.54 -12.80
C SER A 2 4.95 -22.60 -11.68
N ARG A 3 6.16 -22.78 -11.15
CA ARG A 3 6.70 -21.99 -10.02
C ARG A 3 6.68 -20.47 -10.27
N TYR A 4 7.01 -20.04 -11.48
CA TYR A 4 6.98 -18.62 -11.86
C TYR A 4 5.55 -18.04 -11.86
N ARG A 5 4.57 -18.80 -12.36
CA ARG A 5 3.17 -18.41 -12.36
C ARG A 5 2.62 -18.30 -10.93
N ASP A 6 3.02 -19.21 -10.04
CA ASP A 6 2.62 -19.21 -8.64
C ASP A 6 3.14 -17.96 -7.92
N VAL A 7 4.41 -17.60 -8.16
CA VAL A 7 5.04 -16.39 -7.62
C VAL A 7 4.38 -15.12 -8.13
N GLN A 8 4.11 -15.02 -9.44
CA GLN A 8 3.39 -13.86 -10.00
C GLN A 8 1.98 -13.72 -9.41
N THR A 9 1.28 -14.84 -9.23
CA THR A 9 -0.06 -14.86 -8.63
C THR A 9 0.00 -14.39 -7.18
N ALA A 10 0.95 -14.90 -6.39
CA ALA A 10 1.17 -14.48 -5.00
C ALA A 10 1.49 -12.98 -4.91
N VAL A 11 2.38 -12.48 -5.77
CA VAL A 11 2.73 -11.04 -5.84
C VAL A 11 1.50 -10.19 -6.17
N ARG A 12 0.64 -10.66 -7.08
CA ARG A 12 -0.60 -9.94 -7.43
C ARG A 12 -1.58 -9.89 -6.26
N VAL A 13 -1.78 -11.01 -5.57
CA VAL A 13 -2.64 -11.08 -4.37
C VAL A 13 -2.10 -10.15 -3.29
N GLU A 14 -0.79 -10.15 -3.04
CA GLU A 14 -0.21 -9.31 -2.01
C GLU A 14 -0.31 -7.81 -2.33
N LYS A 15 -0.15 -7.42 -3.59
CA LYS A 15 -0.42 -6.03 -4.02
C LYS A 15 -1.87 -5.63 -3.77
N LEU A 16 -2.83 -6.52 -4.04
CA LEU A 16 -4.24 -6.26 -3.76
C LEU A 16 -4.50 -6.09 -2.27
N ARG A 17 -3.86 -6.90 -1.42
CA ARG A 17 -3.96 -6.77 0.05
C ARG A 17 -3.39 -5.45 0.55
N ILE A 18 -2.26 -5.01 0.00
CA ILE A 18 -1.67 -3.70 0.33
C ILE A 18 -2.62 -2.56 -0.05
N TRP A 19 -3.20 -2.59 -1.26
CA TRP A 19 -4.17 -1.58 -1.68
C TRP A 19 -5.43 -1.59 -0.84
N PHE A 20 -5.92 -2.78 -0.48
CA PHE A 20 -7.07 -2.92 0.41
C PHE A 20 -6.78 -2.32 1.79
N ALA A 21 -5.61 -2.61 2.38
CA ALA A 21 -5.20 -2.05 3.66
C ALA A 21 -5.05 -0.52 3.62
N TRP A 22 -4.47 0.01 2.53
CA TRP A 22 -4.36 1.44 2.31
C TRP A 22 -5.73 2.12 2.23
N LEU A 23 -6.67 1.51 1.48
CA LEU A 23 -8.03 2.04 1.33
C LEU A 23 -8.78 2.02 2.67
N ALA A 24 -8.70 0.90 3.39
CA ALA A 24 -9.31 0.77 4.71
C ALA A 24 -8.76 1.82 5.69
N GLY A 25 -7.44 2.01 5.74
CA GLY A 25 -6.81 3.04 6.57
C GLY A 25 -7.26 4.45 6.21
N THR A 26 -7.38 4.74 4.91
CA THR A 26 -7.88 6.04 4.43
C THR A 26 -9.33 6.29 4.84
N ILE A 27 -10.20 5.28 4.74
CA ILE A 27 -11.60 5.38 5.18
C ILE A 27 -11.70 5.64 6.69
N ILE A 28 -10.88 4.95 7.49
CA ILE A 28 -10.83 5.17 8.95
C ILE A 28 -10.43 6.60 9.28
N ILE A 29 -9.43 7.16 8.59
CA ILE A 29 -9.02 8.56 8.76
C ILE A 29 -10.20 9.51 8.47
N LEU A 30 -10.92 9.28 7.37
CA LEU A 30 -12.07 10.13 7.01
C LEU A 30 -13.20 10.06 8.05
N ILE A 31 -13.47 8.88 8.59
CA ILE A 31 -14.45 8.69 9.67
C ILE A 31 -14.00 9.46 10.92
N ALA A 32 -12.73 9.35 11.29
CA ALA A 32 -12.18 10.04 12.45
C ALA A 32 -12.26 11.57 12.29
N VAL A 33 -11.84 12.12 11.15
CA VAL A 33 -11.96 13.56 10.86
C VAL A 33 -13.43 14.01 10.98
N ARG A 34 -14.37 13.26 10.39
CA ARG A 34 -15.78 13.62 10.43
C ARG A 34 -16.38 13.56 11.84
N ALA A 35 -15.89 12.66 12.70
CA ALA A 35 -16.39 12.52 14.07
C ALA A 35 -16.06 13.74 14.96
N VAL A 36 -14.95 14.44 14.69
CA VAL A 36 -14.46 15.54 15.54
C VAL A 36 -14.80 16.93 14.99
N ARG A 37 -15.53 16.99 13.87
CA ARG A 37 -15.78 18.21 13.11
C ARG A 37 -16.47 19.35 13.87
N ASN A 38 -17.20 19.03 14.94
CA ASN A 38 -17.95 20.01 15.74
C ASN A 38 -17.09 20.69 16.84
N ILE A 39 -15.80 20.37 16.93
CA ILE A 39 -14.89 20.92 17.94
C ILE A 39 -13.82 21.73 17.20
N ASP A 40 -13.97 23.07 17.13
CA ASP A 40 -13.21 23.94 16.21
C ASP A 40 -11.69 23.67 16.16
N VAL A 41 -10.97 23.85 17.28
CA VAL A 41 -9.50 23.69 17.29
C VAL A 41 -9.08 22.23 17.08
N VAL A 42 -9.85 21.29 17.63
CA VAL A 42 -9.54 19.86 17.51
C VAL A 42 -9.76 19.38 16.08
N ASN A 43 -10.75 19.95 15.37
CA ASN A 43 -11.01 19.64 13.97
C ASN A 43 -9.79 19.98 13.09
N THR A 44 -9.22 21.18 13.22
CA THR A 44 -8.03 21.56 12.43
C THR A 44 -6.83 20.64 12.69
N VAL A 45 -6.58 20.28 13.96
CA VAL A 45 -5.47 19.38 14.31
C VAL A 45 -5.70 17.99 13.72
N VAL A 46 -6.92 17.45 13.84
CA VAL A 46 -7.26 16.11 13.33
C VAL A 46 -7.22 16.08 11.79
N GLU A 47 -7.65 17.14 11.10
CA GLU A 47 -7.53 17.25 9.65
C GLU A 47 -6.07 17.22 9.20
N ILE A 48 -5.18 18.00 9.82
CA ILE A 48 -3.74 18.02 9.52
C ILE A 48 -3.12 16.64 9.75
N LEU A 49 -3.40 16.02 10.91
CA LEU A 49 -2.92 14.68 11.23
C LEU A 49 -3.46 13.64 10.24
N GLY A 50 -4.71 13.78 9.80
CA GLY A 50 -5.33 12.93 8.79
C GLY A 50 -4.60 13.00 7.45
N VAL A 51 -4.24 14.20 6.99
CA VAL A 51 -3.45 14.39 5.76
C VAL A 51 -2.06 13.76 5.89
N ILE A 52 -1.38 13.97 7.03
CA ILE A 52 -0.07 13.36 7.30
C ILE A 52 -0.18 11.84 7.29
N ALA A 53 -1.18 11.27 7.97
CA ALA A 53 -1.41 9.83 8.03
C ALA A 53 -1.70 9.25 6.64
N PHE A 54 -2.50 9.93 5.82
CA PHE A 54 -2.77 9.54 4.44
C PHE A 54 -1.49 9.53 3.59
N ALA A 55 -0.64 10.55 3.72
CA ALA A 55 0.64 10.62 3.01
C ALA A 55 1.56 9.46 3.41
N LEU A 56 1.69 9.19 4.72
CA LEU A 56 2.51 8.09 5.24
C LEU A 56 2.00 6.71 4.77
N LEU A 57 0.67 6.49 4.79
CA LEU A 57 0.06 5.27 4.27
C LEU A 57 0.37 5.09 2.78
N SER A 58 0.26 6.16 1.99
CA SER A 58 0.53 6.13 0.55
C SER A 58 2.00 5.81 0.26
N ILE A 59 2.93 6.45 0.96
CA ILE A 59 4.37 6.17 0.83
C ILE A 59 4.66 4.72 1.21
N THR A 60 4.04 4.23 2.28
CA THR A 60 4.23 2.85 2.76
C THR A 60 3.71 1.84 1.75
N ALA A 61 2.50 2.03 1.22
CA ALA A 61 1.92 1.17 0.20
C ALA A 61 2.81 1.08 -1.05
N VAL A 62 3.29 2.22 -1.55
CA VAL A 62 4.19 2.27 -2.71
C VAL A 62 5.52 1.55 -2.41
N ARG A 63 6.12 1.76 -1.23
CA ARG A 63 7.36 1.08 -0.82
C ARG A 63 7.20 -0.44 -0.78
N MET A 64 6.09 -0.93 -0.23
CA MET A 64 5.79 -2.37 -0.16
C MET A 64 5.58 -2.96 -1.55
N ILE A 65 4.82 -2.28 -2.42
CA ILE A 65 4.60 -2.71 -3.81
C ILE A 65 5.93 -2.76 -4.58
N ASN A 66 6.79 -1.77 -4.41
CA ASN A 66 8.11 -1.73 -5.05
C ASN A 66 9.03 -2.85 -4.55
N ALA A 67 8.97 -3.19 -3.26
CA ALA A 67 9.69 -4.34 -2.73
C ALA A 67 9.22 -5.66 -3.36
N LEU A 68 7.89 -5.84 -3.53
CA LEU A 68 7.32 -7.00 -4.22
C LEU A 68 7.75 -7.07 -5.69
N ASN A 69 7.75 -5.94 -6.40
CA ASN A 69 8.19 -5.86 -7.79
C ASN A 69 9.66 -6.29 -7.95
N ARG A 70 10.54 -5.85 -7.04
CA ARG A 70 11.95 -6.25 -7.05
C ARG A 70 12.13 -7.75 -6.84
N ARG A 71 11.38 -8.35 -5.91
CA ARG A 71 11.38 -9.81 -5.69
C ARG A 71 10.89 -10.57 -6.93
N ALA A 72 9.77 -10.13 -7.51
CA ALA A 72 9.23 -10.72 -8.73
C ALA A 72 10.21 -10.62 -9.92
N ALA A 73 10.92 -9.49 -10.05
CA ALA A 73 11.93 -9.29 -11.08
C ALA A 73 13.16 -10.20 -10.89
N ALA A 74 13.61 -10.39 -9.65
CA ALA A 74 14.70 -11.31 -9.34
C ALA A 74 14.32 -12.76 -9.69
N GLU A 75 13.11 -13.20 -9.35
CA GLU A 75 12.62 -14.53 -9.74
C GLU A 75 12.45 -14.68 -11.26
N ARG A 76 12.01 -13.61 -11.94
CA ARG A 76 11.95 -13.61 -13.40
C ARG A 76 13.32 -13.86 -14.03
N ARG A 77 14.38 -13.21 -13.52
CA ARG A 77 15.76 -13.42 -13.99
C ARG A 77 16.25 -14.84 -13.70
N ALA A 78 15.96 -15.37 -12.51
CA ALA A 78 16.34 -16.73 -12.14
C ALA A 78 15.68 -17.81 -13.02
N VAL A 79 14.47 -17.56 -13.53
CA VAL A 79 13.74 -18.53 -14.39
C VAL A 79 14.08 -18.36 -15.87
N LEU A 80 14.34 -17.14 -16.35
CA LEU A 80 14.60 -16.87 -17.77
C LEU A 80 16.08 -16.98 -18.16
N GLY A 81 16.99 -17.12 -17.18
CA GLY A 81 18.43 -17.01 -17.43
C GLY A 81 18.84 -15.54 -17.60
N ASP A 82 20.08 -15.24 -17.26
CA ASP A 82 20.66 -13.88 -17.29
C ASP A 82 21.02 -13.47 -18.73
N ASP A 83 20.08 -13.59 -19.67
CA ASP A 83 20.27 -13.26 -21.09
C ASP A 83 19.21 -12.24 -21.54
N MET A 84 19.39 -10.99 -21.10
CA MET A 84 19.05 -9.74 -21.82
C MET A 84 19.80 -8.55 -21.21
#